data_AF-A0AAV6RD44-F1
#
_entry.id   AF-A0AAV6RD44-F1
#
_cell.length_a   1.000
_cell.length_b   1.000
_cell.length_c   1.000
_cell.angle_alpha   90.00
_cell.angle_beta   90.00
_cell.angle_gamma   90.00
#
_symmetry.space_group_name_H-M   'P 1'
#
loop_
_entity.id
_entity.type
_entity.pdbx_description
1 polymer ?
#
loop_
_entity_poly.entity_id
_entity_poly.type
_entity_poly.pdbx_seq_one_letter_code
_entity_poly.pdbx_strand_id
1 'polypeptide(L)'
;MSTTLPPVCGSSATVCSGNSCLVPPSNFNEMLSLVLSVVLTVMLALVMFSMGCTVDAKKLWGHIKRPWGIIIGFLCQFGIMPFTAFALALAFNVLPVQAVAIIIMGCCPGGSGSNIICYWLDGDMDLSISMTACSSILALGMMPLCLLIYTTTWADSGTIKIPFDSIAITLVGLLVPIALGMYFKTRWPRIAKKILKVGSIAGFALILIIAVVGGILYQSSWIIAPALWIIGTIYPFIGFSLGFLLARFTGQPWHRCRTIALETGFQNSQLCSTIIQLSFSSSELEVMFSFPLIYSIFQLVAAVMSVGSYRLYKRFCGRGLADADSEDPPLEADDADPTKEKEYALENGGFEFDGNDSSKEKETSKYTYTHASSRRRGALWVTKMVHYDGHVYVLGGRENSCVKDLWRYSVVCNEWTELSCNGEAAPEELEEHSMVAYEGFLYVFGGMLDSAYTKYKCALWVFDIGKQKWTPCQGKTSSPQRQMPTNRKGHSAVVVGSAMLVYGGLVDMKGSSQDFWSLDFDTMTWSLLSTLPQNSLGPGPRHSHSAMVYQDCMYLFGGLKGLREQRDFWKWNSSNQIWSSLRTK
;
A
#
# COMPACT_ATOMS: atom_id res chain seq x y z
N MET A 1 -6.03 37.21 70.98
CA MET A 1 -5.25 37.87 69.92
C MET A 1 -4.09 36.95 69.59
N SER A 2 -4.21 36.16 68.53
CA SER A 2 -3.15 35.25 68.09
C SER A 2 -2.26 36.01 67.10
N THR A 3 -1.04 36.32 67.52
CA THR A 3 -0.01 36.98 66.70
C THR A 3 0.53 36.00 65.66
N THR A 4 0.03 36.10 64.43
CA THR A 4 0.60 35.42 63.26
C THR A 4 1.89 36.12 62.84
N LEU A 5 3.02 35.40 62.91
CA LEU A 5 4.30 35.82 62.34
C LEU A 5 4.14 36.16 60.84
N PRO A 6 4.83 37.20 60.33
CA PRO A 6 4.80 37.51 58.90
C PRO A 6 5.51 36.40 58.09
N PRO A 7 5.06 36.11 56.86
CA PRO A 7 5.65 35.07 56.03
C PRO A 7 7.08 35.46 55.63
N VAL A 8 8.04 34.59 55.94
CA VAL A 8 9.45 34.75 55.56
C VAL A 8 9.62 34.30 54.11
N CYS A 9 9.64 35.26 53.18
CA CYS A 9 10.08 35.01 51.80
C CYS A 9 11.58 34.70 51.77
N GLY A 10 12.00 33.67 51.03
CA GLY A 10 13.40 33.39 50.77
C GLY A 10 14.08 34.56 50.03
N SER A 11 15.40 34.73 50.22
CA SER A 11 16.20 35.85 49.69
C SER A 11 16.25 35.99 48.16
N SER A 12 15.54 35.13 47.42
CA SER A 12 15.46 35.11 45.96
C SER A 12 14.05 35.42 45.41
N ALA A 13 13.06 35.69 46.27
CA ALA A 13 11.70 36.02 45.85
C ALA A 13 11.56 37.51 45.56
N THR A 14 10.99 37.86 44.39
CA THR A 14 10.86 39.26 43.94
C THR A 14 9.45 39.83 44.17
N VAL A 15 8.45 38.99 44.43
CA VAL A 15 7.08 39.41 44.76
C VAL A 15 6.56 38.57 45.93
N CYS A 16 6.20 39.23 47.03
CA CYS A 16 5.54 38.60 48.17
C CYS A 16 4.11 39.15 48.27
N SER A 17 3.11 38.36 47.88
CA SER A 17 1.70 38.67 48.12
C SER A 17 1.04 37.47 48.79
N GLY A 18 0.85 37.56 50.12
CA GLY A 18 0.33 36.46 50.94
C GLY A 18 1.27 35.23 50.98
N ASN A 19 0.69 34.03 51.00
CA ASN A 19 1.42 32.75 51.03
C ASN A 19 2.09 32.38 49.69
N SER A 20 1.95 33.20 48.65
CA SER A 20 2.46 32.92 47.31
C SER A 20 3.79 33.63 47.09
N CYS A 21 4.89 32.91 47.30
CA CYS A 21 6.24 33.35 46.94
C CYS A 21 6.55 32.87 45.52
N LEU A 22 6.37 33.73 44.51
CA LEU A 22 6.77 33.40 43.14
C LEU A 22 8.25 33.78 42.95
N VAL A 23 9.08 32.77 42.72
CA VAL A 23 10.47 32.94 42.27
C VAL A 23 10.42 33.31 40.78
N PRO A 24 11.15 34.34 40.32
CA PRO A 24 11.19 34.67 38.91
C PRO A 24 11.73 33.48 38.09
N PRO A 25 11.21 33.23 36.88
CA PRO A 25 11.73 32.17 36.02
C PRO A 25 13.23 32.40 35.80
N SER A 26 14.05 31.38 36.06
CA SER A 26 15.50 31.47 35.88
C SER A 26 15.85 31.75 34.41
N ASN A 27 16.88 32.57 34.14
CA ASN A 27 17.39 32.84 32.78
C ASN A 27 17.74 31.56 31.99
N PHE A 28 18.03 30.46 32.70
CA PHE A 28 18.27 29.15 32.11
C PHE A 28 17.01 28.60 31.42
N ASN A 29 15.83 28.78 32.03
CA ASN A 29 14.56 28.34 31.45
C ASN A 29 14.14 29.18 30.24
N GLU A 30 14.44 30.49 30.22
CA GLU A 30 14.19 31.33 29.04
C GLU A 30 15.08 30.95 27.86
N MET A 31 16.39 30.75 28.09
CA MET A 31 17.32 30.33 27.04
C MET A 31 16.99 28.92 26.54
N LEU A 32 16.64 27.99 27.44
CA LEU A 32 16.20 26.65 27.08
C LEU A 32 14.90 26.68 26.26
N SER A 33 13.93 27.50 26.65
CA SER A 33 12.67 27.70 25.92
C SER A 33 12.91 28.28 24.52
N LEU A 34 13.81 29.26 24.40
CA LEU A 34 14.18 29.84 23.10
C LEU A 34 14.87 28.82 22.19
N VAL A 35 15.87 28.10 22.70
CA VAL A 35 16.58 27.05 21.95
C VAL A 35 15.62 25.96 21.52
N LEU A 36 14.74 25.52 22.43
CA LEU A 36 13.71 24.54 22.14
C LEU A 36 12.77 25.00 21.03
N SER A 37 12.23 26.22 21.15
CA SER A 37 11.31 26.80 20.16
C SER A 37 11.95 26.90 18.78
N VAL A 38 13.21 27.34 18.70
CA VAL A 38 13.95 27.42 17.43
C VAL A 38 14.19 26.03 16.84
N VAL A 39 14.63 25.05 17.63
CA VAL A 39 14.87 23.68 17.16
C VAL A 39 13.58 23.03 16.66
N LEU A 40 12.49 23.16 17.42
CA LEU A 40 11.18 22.63 17.04
C LEU A 40 10.67 23.27 15.73
N THR A 41 10.82 24.59 15.58
CA THR A 41 10.42 25.33 14.37
C THR A 41 11.22 24.90 13.14
N VAL A 42 12.54 24.75 13.26
CA VAL A 42 13.41 24.31 12.15
C VAL A 42 13.11 22.88 11.76
N MET A 43 12.96 21.98 12.74
CA MET A 43 12.64 20.58 12.49
C MET A 43 11.27 20.40 11.85
N LEU A 44 10.28 21.17 12.30
CA LEU A 44 8.96 21.23 11.67
C LEU A 44 9.04 21.68 10.22
N ALA A 45 9.74 22.78 9.93
CA ALA A 45 9.86 23.27 8.56
C ALA A 45 10.47 22.20 7.64
N LEU A 46 11.47 21.45 8.12
CA LEU A 46 12.07 20.33 7.40
C LEU A 46 11.06 19.20 7.17
N VAL A 47 10.30 18.80 8.20
CA VAL A 47 9.28 17.75 8.10
C VAL A 47 8.17 18.15 7.13
N MET A 48 7.69 19.39 7.19
CA MET A 48 6.64 19.92 6.31
C MET A 48 7.14 20.08 4.87
N PHE A 49 8.40 20.46 4.67
CA PHE A 49 9.03 20.46 3.36
C PHE A 49 9.16 19.05 2.77
N SER A 50 9.57 18.08 3.60
CA SER A 50 9.61 16.67 3.23
C SER A 50 8.23 16.13 2.88
N MET A 51 7.20 16.53 3.63
CA MET A 51 5.81 16.20 3.34
C MET A 51 5.36 16.81 2.00
N GLY A 52 5.70 18.07 1.70
CA GLY A 52 5.47 18.64 0.37
C GLY A 52 6.14 17.84 -0.75
N CYS A 53 7.31 17.23 -0.48
CA CYS A 53 8.01 16.37 -1.43
C CYS A 53 7.33 15.01 -1.69
N THR A 54 6.30 14.61 -0.94
CA THR A 54 5.53 13.37 -1.20
C THR A 54 4.45 13.56 -2.24
N VAL A 55 3.92 14.78 -2.41
CA VAL A 55 2.80 15.08 -3.32
C VAL A 55 3.26 15.04 -4.78
N ASP A 56 2.69 14.16 -5.59
CA ASP A 56 2.91 14.17 -7.05
C ASP A 56 1.82 14.99 -7.73
N ALA A 57 2.15 16.22 -8.13
CA ALA A 57 1.21 17.15 -8.74
C ALA A 57 0.54 16.57 -10.02
N LYS A 58 1.26 15.71 -10.77
CA LYS A 58 0.70 15.09 -11.98
C LYS A 58 -0.31 13.99 -11.65
N LYS A 59 -0.04 13.19 -10.61
CA LYS A 59 -1.00 12.19 -10.13
C LYS A 59 -2.22 12.86 -9.51
N LEU A 60 -2.02 13.91 -8.72
CA LEU A 60 -3.10 14.71 -8.13
C LEU A 60 -4.10 15.19 -9.19
N TRP A 61 -3.59 15.69 -10.32
CA TRP A 61 -4.43 16.09 -11.46
C TRP A 61 -5.23 14.93 -12.07
N GLY A 62 -4.67 13.72 -12.08
CA GLY A 62 -5.37 12.51 -12.52
C GLY A 62 -6.51 12.10 -11.57
N HIS A 63 -6.30 12.21 -10.27
CA HIS A 63 -7.32 11.87 -9.26
C HIS A 63 -8.44 12.90 -9.18
N ILE A 64 -8.18 14.18 -9.46
CA ILE A 64 -9.22 15.22 -9.61
C ILE A 64 -10.25 14.83 -10.69
N LYS A 65 -9.87 14.03 -11.70
CA LYS A 65 -10.81 13.54 -12.74
C LYS A 65 -11.71 12.38 -12.28
N ARG A 66 -11.48 11.78 -11.11
CA ARG A 66 -12.32 10.72 -10.50
C ARG A 66 -12.70 11.14 -9.07
N PRO A 67 -13.72 12.01 -8.92
CA PRO A 67 -13.90 12.81 -7.70
C PRO A 67 -14.44 12.04 -6.49
N TRP A 68 -15.07 10.88 -6.68
CA TRP A 68 -15.78 10.18 -5.60
C TRP A 68 -14.91 9.88 -4.38
N GLY A 69 -13.70 9.31 -4.57
CA GLY A 69 -12.79 9.03 -3.44
C GLY A 69 -12.27 10.29 -2.74
N ILE A 70 -12.05 11.39 -3.48
CA ILE A 70 -11.60 12.66 -2.93
C ILE A 70 -12.71 13.33 -2.12
N ILE A 71 -13.96 13.32 -2.62
CA ILE A 71 -15.11 13.90 -1.92
C ILE A 71 -15.36 13.17 -0.61
N ILE A 72 -15.31 11.83 -0.62
CA ILE A 72 -15.47 11.03 0.60
C ILE A 72 -14.34 11.36 1.58
N GLY A 73 -13.09 11.41 1.13
CA GLY A 73 -11.95 11.78 1.98
C GLY A 73 -12.06 13.19 2.54
N PHE A 74 -12.52 14.16 1.75
CA PHE A 74 -12.77 15.53 2.21
C PHE A 74 -13.85 15.57 3.31
N LEU A 75 -14.96 14.88 3.09
CA LEU A 75 -16.08 14.83 4.04
C LEU A 75 -15.66 14.15 5.36
N CYS A 76 -14.90 13.06 5.27
CA CYS A 76 -14.30 12.41 6.43
C CYS A 76 -13.38 13.37 7.20
N GLN A 77 -12.44 13.99 6.49
CA GLN A 77 -11.35 14.73 7.12
C GLN A 77 -11.76 16.08 7.69
N PHE A 78 -12.60 16.83 6.98
CA PHE A 78 -12.97 18.20 7.36
C PHE A 78 -14.44 18.35 7.77
N GLY A 79 -15.23 17.29 7.61
CA GLY A 79 -16.59 17.20 8.14
C GLY A 79 -16.64 16.36 9.42
N ILE A 80 -16.49 15.04 9.28
CA ILE A 80 -16.72 14.07 10.35
C ILE A 80 -15.74 14.26 11.51
N MET A 81 -14.44 14.35 11.25
CA MET A 81 -13.43 14.42 12.32
C MET A 81 -13.55 15.71 13.15
N PRO A 82 -13.59 16.93 12.58
CA PRO A 82 -13.79 18.15 13.36
C PRO A 82 -15.12 18.16 14.13
N PHE A 83 -16.21 17.68 13.51
CA PHE A 83 -17.51 17.62 14.16
C PHE A 83 -17.51 16.66 15.36
N THR A 84 -16.89 15.49 15.21
CA THR A 84 -16.80 14.51 16.30
C THR A 84 -15.90 15.00 17.43
N ALA A 85 -14.78 15.66 17.12
CA ALA A 85 -13.97 16.37 18.13
C ALA A 85 -14.80 17.37 18.93
N PHE A 86 -15.58 18.22 18.24
CA PHE A 86 -16.44 19.21 18.86
C PHE A 86 -17.54 18.57 19.73
N ALA A 87 -18.24 17.57 19.20
CA ALA A 87 -19.29 16.87 19.92
C ALA A 87 -18.76 16.17 21.18
N LEU A 88 -17.57 15.53 21.10
CA LEU A 88 -16.92 14.90 22.24
C LEU A 88 -16.48 15.94 23.28
N ALA A 89 -15.92 17.08 22.85
CA ALA A 89 -15.53 18.14 23.78
C ALA A 89 -16.72 18.70 24.56
N LEU A 90 -17.88 18.90 23.90
CA LEU A 90 -19.11 19.31 24.56
C LEU A 90 -19.69 18.22 25.48
N ALA A 91 -19.76 16.98 25.00
CA ALA A 91 -20.36 15.87 25.74
C ALA A 91 -19.65 15.57 27.07
N PHE A 92 -18.33 15.70 27.08
CA PHE A 92 -17.51 15.49 28.28
C PHE A 92 -17.26 16.75 29.10
N ASN A 93 -17.82 17.90 28.68
CA ASN A 93 -17.69 19.20 29.36
C ASN A 93 -16.24 19.53 29.75
N VAL A 94 -15.33 19.41 28.78
CA VAL A 94 -13.89 19.66 29.00
C VAL A 94 -13.58 21.15 29.10
N LEU A 95 -12.44 21.49 29.68
CA LEU A 95 -11.97 22.87 29.76
C LEU A 95 -11.82 23.48 28.35
N PRO A 96 -12.09 24.78 28.13
CA PRO A 96 -12.02 25.36 26.79
C PRO A 96 -10.65 25.22 26.12
N VAL A 97 -9.55 25.36 26.89
CA VAL A 97 -8.19 25.12 26.37
C VAL A 97 -8.02 23.68 25.87
N GLN A 98 -8.58 22.72 26.59
CA GLN A 98 -8.54 21.30 26.23
C GLN A 98 -9.42 21.00 24.99
N ALA A 99 -10.60 21.63 24.90
CA ALA A 99 -11.47 21.53 23.74
C ALA A 99 -10.75 21.98 22.46
N VAL A 100 -10.00 23.09 22.53
CA VAL A 100 -9.22 23.59 21.40
C VAL A 100 -8.16 22.56 20.95
N ALA A 101 -7.46 21.90 21.88
CA ALA A 101 -6.51 20.83 21.53
C ALA A 101 -7.18 19.65 20.81
N ILE A 102 -8.36 19.22 21.27
CA ILE A 102 -9.15 18.14 20.67
C ILE A 102 -9.61 18.52 19.26
N ILE A 103 -10.06 19.76 19.07
CA ILE A 103 -10.51 20.27 17.77
C ILE A 103 -9.34 20.42 16.80
N ILE A 104 -8.19 20.97 17.24
CA ILE A 104 -6.96 21.02 16.41
C ILE A 104 -6.61 19.62 15.93
N MET A 105 -6.70 18.59 16.79
CA MET A 105 -6.46 17.22 16.40
C MET A 105 -7.44 16.73 15.33
N GLY A 106 -8.74 17.05 15.47
CA GLY A 106 -9.76 16.70 14.46
C GLY A 106 -9.64 17.44 13.13
N CYS A 107 -9.06 18.64 13.13
CA CYS A 107 -8.84 19.44 11.92
C CYS A 107 -7.52 19.13 11.21
N CYS A 108 -6.67 18.29 11.79
CA CYS A 108 -5.46 17.85 11.12
C CYS A 108 -5.81 17.04 9.86
N PRO A 109 -4.92 16.96 8.86
CA PRO A 109 -5.05 16.01 7.76
C PRO A 109 -4.65 14.58 8.19
N GLY A 110 -4.93 13.60 7.33
CA GLY A 110 -4.52 12.20 7.51
C GLY A 110 -3.02 12.05 7.76
N GLY A 111 -2.65 11.11 8.63
CA GLY A 111 -1.26 10.89 9.04
C GLY A 111 -0.52 9.94 8.10
N SER A 112 0.75 10.23 7.77
CA SER A 112 1.53 9.43 6.81
C SER A 112 1.72 7.94 7.17
N GLY A 113 1.59 7.59 8.47
CA GLY A 113 1.61 6.21 8.95
C GLY A 113 0.43 5.37 8.44
N SER A 114 -0.65 6.01 8.00
CA SER A 114 -1.82 5.36 7.45
C SER A 114 -1.47 4.46 6.25
N ASN A 115 -0.59 4.93 5.36
CA ASN A 115 -0.18 4.22 4.14
C ASN A 115 0.41 2.83 4.42
N ILE A 116 1.19 2.69 5.50
CA ILE A 116 1.82 1.41 5.88
C ILE A 116 0.76 0.44 6.40
N ILE A 117 -0.17 0.92 7.23
CA ILE A 117 -1.23 0.07 7.78
C ILE A 117 -2.25 -0.30 6.68
N CYS A 118 -2.53 0.62 5.74
CA CYS A 118 -3.36 0.34 4.57
C CYS A 118 -2.85 -0.85 3.77
N TYR A 119 -1.53 -0.97 3.60
CA TYR A 119 -0.90 -2.13 2.97
C TYR A 119 -1.19 -3.42 3.75
N TRP A 120 -1.09 -3.40 5.08
CA TRP A 120 -1.36 -4.59 5.92
C TRP A 120 -2.85 -4.97 6.01
N LEU A 121 -3.75 -4.06 5.63
CA LEU A 121 -5.20 -4.29 5.57
C LEU A 121 -5.68 -4.75 4.19
N ASP A 122 -4.77 -5.06 3.24
CA ASP A 122 -5.12 -5.33 1.85
C ASP A 122 -6.07 -4.24 1.29
N GLY A 123 -5.78 -2.97 1.61
CA GLY A 123 -6.57 -1.80 1.18
C GLY A 123 -6.07 -1.21 -0.14
N ASP A 124 -6.84 -0.27 -0.69
CA ASP A 124 -6.46 0.52 -1.87
C ASP A 124 -5.36 1.55 -1.49
N MET A 125 -4.10 1.19 -1.75
CA MET A 125 -2.94 2.05 -1.45
C MET A 125 -2.91 3.32 -2.30
N ASP A 126 -3.36 3.25 -3.55
CA ASP A 126 -3.40 4.41 -4.45
C ASP A 126 -4.42 5.44 -3.93
N LEU A 127 -5.54 4.97 -3.40
CA LEU A 127 -6.53 5.80 -2.73
C LEU A 127 -5.98 6.42 -1.44
N SER A 128 -5.33 5.64 -0.56
CA SER A 128 -4.73 6.12 0.70
C SER A 128 -3.74 7.27 0.44
N ILE A 129 -2.77 7.05 -0.44
CA ILE A 129 -1.74 8.06 -0.79
C ILE A 129 -2.40 9.33 -1.35
N SER A 130 -3.44 9.15 -2.18
CA SER A 130 -4.16 10.28 -2.79
C SER A 130 -4.98 11.05 -1.76
N MET A 131 -5.70 10.36 -0.87
CA MET A 131 -6.49 10.97 0.19
C MET A 131 -5.59 11.77 1.14
N THR A 132 -4.51 11.17 1.65
CA THR A 132 -3.56 11.87 2.53
C THR A 132 -2.95 13.10 1.84
N ALA A 133 -2.56 12.99 0.57
CA ALA A 133 -1.99 14.11 -0.18
C ALA A 133 -3.01 15.24 -0.39
N CYS A 134 -4.21 14.90 -0.87
CA CYS A 134 -5.30 15.86 -1.06
C CYS A 134 -5.70 16.53 0.26
N SER A 135 -5.89 15.77 1.34
CA SER A 135 -6.26 16.31 2.64
C SER A 135 -5.18 17.24 3.18
N SER A 136 -3.90 16.93 2.96
CA SER A 136 -2.80 17.79 3.41
C SER A 136 -2.77 19.13 2.69
N ILE A 137 -3.12 19.15 1.40
CA ILE A 137 -3.24 20.39 0.62
C ILE A 137 -4.51 21.15 1.00
N LEU A 138 -5.63 20.46 1.22
CA LEU A 138 -6.89 21.09 1.60
C LEU A 138 -6.86 21.62 3.04
N ALA A 139 -6.09 20.98 3.93
CA ALA A 139 -5.88 21.41 5.32
C ALA A 139 -5.36 22.85 5.39
N LEU A 140 -4.59 23.28 4.38
CA LEU A 140 -4.05 24.64 4.28
C LEU A 140 -5.11 25.74 4.42
N GLY A 141 -6.32 25.51 3.88
CA GLY A 141 -7.46 26.42 4.05
C GLY A 141 -8.51 25.90 5.03
N MET A 142 -8.77 24.59 5.01
CA MET A 142 -9.84 24.00 5.79
C MET A 142 -9.53 23.94 7.28
N MET A 143 -8.27 23.71 7.67
CA MET A 143 -7.90 23.64 9.09
C MET A 143 -8.17 24.97 9.82
N PRO A 144 -7.70 26.15 9.33
CA PRO A 144 -8.06 27.43 9.96
C PRO A 144 -9.57 27.70 9.93
N LEU A 145 -10.25 27.36 8.83
CA LEU A 145 -11.70 27.55 8.72
C LEU A 145 -12.48 26.70 9.74
N CYS A 146 -12.17 25.41 9.85
CA CYS A 146 -12.78 24.52 10.82
C CYS A 146 -12.48 24.97 12.25
N LEU A 147 -11.25 25.39 12.55
CA LEU A 147 -10.91 25.93 13.86
C LEU A 147 -11.74 27.16 14.20
N LEU A 148 -11.86 28.11 13.28
CA LEU A 148 -12.70 29.30 13.48
C LEU A 148 -14.15 28.90 13.75
N ILE A 149 -14.74 28.01 12.93
CA ILE A 149 -16.13 27.59 13.09
C ILE A 149 -16.37 26.92 14.45
N TYR A 150 -15.58 25.89 14.79
CA TYR A 150 -15.87 25.07 15.97
C TYR A 150 -15.46 25.74 17.27
N THR A 151 -14.44 26.59 17.28
CA THR A 151 -13.96 27.23 18.51
C THR A 151 -14.72 28.50 18.92
N THR A 152 -15.54 29.07 18.02
CA THR A 152 -16.39 30.26 18.31
C THR A 152 -17.22 30.11 19.58
N THR A 153 -17.78 28.92 19.81
CA THR A 153 -18.61 28.62 20.99
C THR A 153 -17.92 28.88 22.33
N TRP A 154 -16.60 28.74 22.40
CA TRP A 154 -15.79 29.04 23.59
C TRP A 154 -15.12 30.42 23.55
N ALA A 155 -14.98 31.00 22.36
CA ALA A 155 -14.46 32.35 22.17
C ALA A 155 -15.50 33.41 22.59
N ASP A 156 -16.76 33.21 22.21
CA ASP A 156 -17.86 34.16 22.44
C ASP A 156 -18.34 34.17 23.90
N SER A 157 -18.11 33.08 24.65
CA SER A 157 -18.43 32.99 26.08
C SER A 157 -17.50 33.81 26.98
N GLY A 158 -16.46 34.47 26.41
CA GLY A 158 -15.51 35.31 27.16
C GLY A 158 -14.60 34.54 28.11
N THR A 159 -14.64 33.20 28.08
CA THR A 159 -13.90 32.34 29.00
C THR A 159 -12.41 32.27 28.69
N ILE A 160 -11.99 32.37 27.41
CA ILE A 160 -10.59 32.33 26.97
C ILE A 160 -10.41 33.16 25.69
N LYS A 161 -9.36 34.00 25.62
CA LYS A 161 -8.95 34.65 24.37
C LYS A 161 -8.11 33.69 23.54
N ILE A 162 -8.76 32.97 22.62
CA ILE A 162 -8.06 32.09 21.68
C ILE A 162 -7.21 32.95 20.72
N PRO A 163 -5.90 32.72 20.58
CA PRO A 163 -5.02 33.54 19.76
C PRO A 163 -5.17 33.17 18.28
N PHE A 164 -6.30 33.54 17.67
CA PHE A 164 -6.61 33.27 16.27
C PHE A 164 -5.54 33.82 15.32
N ASP A 165 -4.96 34.99 15.63
CA ASP A 165 -3.89 35.59 14.84
C ASP A 165 -2.64 34.70 14.82
N SER A 166 -2.21 34.19 15.98
CA SER A 166 -1.06 33.29 16.09
C SER A 166 -1.30 31.95 15.39
N ILE A 167 -2.51 31.39 15.53
CA ILE A 167 -2.90 30.15 14.85
C ILE A 167 -2.91 30.34 13.33
N ALA A 168 -3.48 31.45 12.85
CA ALA A 168 -3.51 31.79 11.42
C ALA A 168 -2.10 32.02 10.87
N ILE A 169 -1.25 32.77 11.56
CA ILE A 169 0.16 33.00 11.18
C ILE A 169 0.92 31.67 11.15
N THR A 170 0.74 30.81 12.14
CA THR A 170 1.39 29.49 12.19
C THR A 170 0.95 28.62 11.01
N LEU A 171 -0.35 28.56 10.73
CA LEU A 171 -0.88 27.80 9.60
C LEU A 171 -0.39 28.34 8.26
N VAL A 172 -0.36 29.66 8.07
CA VAL A 172 0.21 30.31 6.88
C VAL A 172 1.72 30.03 6.77
N GLY A 173 2.44 30.07 7.89
CA GLY A 173 3.86 29.73 7.96
C GLY A 173 4.14 28.29 7.55
N LEU A 174 3.23 27.36 7.83
CA LEU A 174 3.32 25.96 7.39
C LEU A 174 3.10 25.78 5.88
N LEU A 175 2.42 26.72 5.20
CA LEU A 175 2.21 26.68 3.75
C LEU A 175 3.52 26.79 2.98
N VAL A 176 4.41 27.66 3.44
CA VAL A 176 5.65 28.00 2.76
C VAL A 176 6.53 26.75 2.54
N PRO A 177 6.91 25.98 3.58
CA PRO A 177 7.73 24.78 3.37
C PRO A 177 7.02 23.70 2.55
N ILE A 178 5.70 23.51 2.71
CA ILE A 178 4.94 22.52 1.93
C ILE A 178 4.96 22.89 0.43
N ALA A 179 4.61 24.14 0.09
CA ALA A 179 4.61 24.62 -1.28
C ALA A 179 6.00 24.54 -1.93
N LEU A 180 7.04 24.92 -1.19
CA LEU A 180 8.43 24.78 -1.63
C LEU A 180 8.79 23.30 -1.86
N GLY A 181 8.34 22.39 -1.00
CA GLY A 181 8.56 20.94 -1.15
C GLY A 181 7.89 20.37 -2.42
N MET A 182 6.64 20.75 -2.69
CA MET A 182 5.93 20.33 -3.90
C MET A 182 6.61 20.86 -5.17
N TYR A 183 7.02 22.13 -5.16
CA TYR A 183 7.76 22.75 -6.25
C TYR A 183 9.11 22.04 -6.48
N PHE A 184 9.86 21.80 -5.40
CA PHE A 184 11.16 21.13 -5.42
C PHE A 184 11.06 19.72 -5.99
N LYS A 185 10.04 18.95 -5.61
CA LYS A 185 9.78 17.61 -6.14
C LYS A 185 9.53 17.63 -7.65
N THR A 186 8.77 18.61 -8.12
CA THR A 186 8.46 18.78 -9.55
C THR A 186 9.73 19.04 -10.36
N ARG A 187 10.68 19.80 -9.80
CA ARG A 187 11.92 20.18 -10.48
C ARG A 187 13.07 19.16 -10.32
N TRP A 188 13.15 18.47 -9.18
CA TRP A 188 14.22 17.52 -8.84
C TRP A 188 13.70 16.25 -8.13
N PRO A 189 12.99 15.36 -8.86
CA PRO A 189 12.34 14.20 -8.27
C PRO A 189 13.32 13.18 -7.64
N ARG A 190 14.55 13.09 -8.16
CA ARG A 190 15.58 12.19 -7.61
C ARG A 190 16.10 12.64 -6.24
N ILE A 191 16.23 13.95 -6.04
CA ILE A 191 16.70 14.53 -4.77
C ILE A 191 15.57 14.51 -3.75
N ALA A 192 14.34 14.80 -4.17
CA ALA A 192 13.16 14.72 -3.32
C ALA A 192 13.00 13.36 -2.62
N LYS A 193 13.36 12.24 -3.29
CA LYS A 193 13.38 10.91 -2.65
C LYS A 193 14.38 10.79 -1.50
N LYS A 194 15.54 11.45 -1.59
CA LYS A 194 16.52 11.49 -0.50
C LYS A 194 16.00 12.35 0.65
N ILE A 195 15.44 13.51 0.33
CA ILE A 195 14.83 14.43 1.30
C ILE A 195 13.71 13.74 2.07
N LEU A 196 12.87 12.94 1.40
CA LEU A 196 11.82 12.18 2.06
C LEU A 196 12.34 11.22 3.15
N LYS A 197 13.45 10.53 2.88
CA LYS A 197 14.08 9.65 3.87
C LYS A 197 14.61 10.45 5.06
N VAL A 198 15.31 11.55 4.78
CA VAL A 198 15.84 12.45 5.82
C VAL A 198 14.70 13.05 6.65
N GLY A 199 13.62 13.48 6.00
CA GLY A 199 12.46 14.05 6.66
C GLY A 199 11.66 13.05 7.49
N SER A 200 11.61 11.77 7.10
CA SER A 200 11.03 10.72 7.94
C SER A 200 11.85 10.48 9.22
N ILE A 201 13.19 10.48 9.10
CA ILE A 201 14.08 10.37 10.26
C ILE A 201 13.96 11.60 11.15
N ALA A 202 13.95 12.81 10.56
CA ALA A 202 13.77 14.06 11.29
C ALA A 202 12.40 14.12 11.97
N GLY A 203 11.33 13.63 11.33
CA GLY A 203 10.00 13.54 11.91
C GLY A 203 9.95 12.60 13.12
N PHE A 204 10.59 11.43 13.03
CA PHE A 204 10.71 10.52 14.17
C PHE A 204 11.53 11.14 15.31
N ALA A 205 12.66 11.78 15.00
CA ALA A 205 13.47 12.49 15.98
C ALA A 205 12.67 13.62 16.65
N LEU A 206 11.86 14.35 15.88
CA LEU A 206 11.00 15.42 16.40
C LEU A 206 9.93 14.87 17.34
N ILE A 207 9.30 13.73 17.03
CA ILE A 207 8.36 13.04 17.95
C ILE A 207 9.06 12.70 19.26
N LEU A 208 10.28 12.14 19.22
CA LEU A 208 11.05 11.80 20.42
C LEU A 208 11.42 13.04 21.24
N ILE A 209 11.89 14.11 20.59
CA ILE A 209 12.20 15.37 21.25
C ILE A 209 10.95 15.91 21.93
N ILE A 210 9.83 15.99 21.20
CA ILE A 210 8.53 16.45 21.72
C ILE A 210 8.08 15.62 22.92
N ALA A 211 8.20 14.28 22.86
CA ALA A 211 7.82 13.39 23.96
C ALA A 211 8.72 13.57 25.20
N VAL A 212 10.03 13.66 25.02
CA VAL A 212 10.99 13.86 26.12
C VAL A 212 10.82 15.23 26.76
N VAL A 213 10.73 16.27 25.94
CA VAL A 213 10.53 17.66 26.36
C VAL A 213 9.20 17.78 27.09
N GLY A 214 8.12 17.24 26.55
CA GLY A 214 6.84 17.28 27.25
C GLY A 214 6.80 16.44 28.52
N GLY A 215 7.53 15.32 28.55
CA GLY A 215 7.73 14.53 29.77
C GLY A 215 8.46 15.28 30.88
N ILE A 216 9.47 16.08 30.52
CA ILE A 216 10.33 16.79 31.47
C ILE A 216 9.77 18.18 31.84
N LEU A 217 9.35 18.98 30.87
CA LEU A 217 8.89 20.35 31.08
C LEU A 217 7.45 20.42 31.61
N TYR A 218 6.59 19.49 31.20
CA TYR A 218 5.16 19.53 31.55
C TYR A 218 4.78 18.36 32.45
N GLN A 219 5.54 18.16 33.54
CA GLN A 219 5.27 17.10 34.53
C GLN A 219 3.84 17.16 35.09
N SER A 220 3.28 18.37 35.23
CA SER A 220 1.88 18.58 35.63
C SER A 220 0.86 18.05 34.62
N SER A 221 1.22 17.97 33.33
CA SER A 221 0.36 17.49 32.24
C SER A 221 0.02 16.01 32.36
N TRP A 222 0.79 15.24 33.14
CA TRP A 222 0.58 13.80 33.35
C TRP A 222 -0.53 13.51 34.36
N ILE A 223 -1.01 14.52 35.09
CA ILE A 223 -2.25 14.46 35.87
C ILE A 223 -3.41 14.76 34.92
N ILE A 224 -3.72 13.77 34.09
CA ILE A 224 -4.67 13.92 32.99
C ILE A 224 -6.10 13.74 33.53
N ALA A 225 -6.99 14.68 33.19
CA ALA A 225 -8.41 14.54 33.50
C ALA A 225 -8.98 13.25 32.87
N PRO A 226 -9.78 12.45 33.59
CA PRO A 226 -10.34 11.20 33.04
C PRO A 226 -11.05 11.37 31.70
N ALA A 227 -11.70 12.52 31.50
CA ALA A 227 -12.35 12.89 30.24
C ALA A 227 -11.38 12.85 29.04
N LEU A 228 -10.14 13.35 29.19
CA LEU A 228 -9.16 13.37 28.11
C LEU A 228 -8.65 11.97 27.74
N TRP A 229 -8.49 11.09 28.74
CA TRP A 229 -8.17 9.68 28.49
C TRP A 229 -9.28 8.99 27.72
N ILE A 230 -10.53 9.19 28.14
CA ILE A 230 -11.69 8.59 27.48
C ILE A 230 -11.79 9.11 26.04
N ILE A 231 -11.79 10.43 25.83
CA ILE A 231 -11.87 11.04 24.51
C ILE A 231 -10.70 10.58 23.63
N GLY A 232 -9.45 10.69 24.11
CA GLY A 232 -8.27 10.30 23.34
C GLY A 232 -8.24 8.81 22.98
N THR A 233 -8.88 7.95 23.78
CA THR A 233 -9.04 6.53 23.49
C THR A 233 -10.13 6.28 22.46
N ILE A 234 -11.35 6.79 22.67
CA ILE A 234 -12.50 6.46 21.81
C ILE A 234 -12.48 7.19 20.47
N TYR A 235 -11.88 8.37 20.42
CA TYR A 235 -11.96 9.25 19.27
C TYR A 235 -11.35 8.64 17.99
N PRO A 236 -10.15 8.01 18.02
CA PRO A 236 -9.67 7.24 16.88
C PRO A 236 -10.68 6.15 16.45
N PHE A 237 -11.21 5.34 17.36
CA PHE A 237 -12.16 4.27 17.00
C PHE A 237 -13.43 4.81 16.35
N ILE A 238 -13.94 5.94 16.82
CA ILE A 238 -15.08 6.63 16.21
C ILE A 238 -14.72 7.05 14.78
N GLY A 239 -13.54 7.64 14.57
CA GLY A 239 -13.06 8.02 13.24
C GLY A 239 -12.96 6.83 12.27
N PHE A 240 -12.36 5.73 12.71
CA PHE A 240 -12.28 4.48 11.93
C PHE A 240 -13.69 3.95 11.60
N SER A 241 -14.59 3.92 12.59
CA SER A 241 -15.94 3.37 12.43
C SER A 241 -16.81 4.21 11.51
N LEU A 242 -16.84 5.54 11.71
CA LEU A 242 -17.63 6.45 10.89
C LEU A 242 -17.09 6.54 9.46
N GLY A 243 -15.77 6.53 9.28
CA GLY A 243 -15.16 6.46 7.95
C GLY A 243 -15.55 5.18 7.22
N PHE A 244 -15.53 4.04 7.92
CA PHE A 244 -15.98 2.75 7.36
C PHE A 244 -17.46 2.78 6.96
N LEU A 245 -18.32 3.27 7.86
CA LEU A 245 -19.77 3.35 7.62
C LEU A 245 -20.06 4.27 6.44
N LEU A 246 -19.46 5.46 6.37
CA LEU A 246 -19.64 6.38 5.25
C LEU A 246 -19.21 5.74 3.92
N ALA A 247 -18.07 5.05 3.91
CA ALA A 247 -17.61 4.33 2.72
C ALA A 247 -18.60 3.24 2.30
N ARG A 248 -19.19 2.54 3.27
CA ARG A 248 -20.19 1.51 3.01
C ARG A 248 -21.52 2.08 2.49
N PHE A 249 -21.97 3.21 3.03
CA PHE A 249 -23.16 3.93 2.58
C PHE A 249 -23.01 4.49 1.17
N THR A 250 -21.79 4.91 0.80
CA THR A 250 -21.47 5.38 -0.55
C THR A 250 -21.17 4.24 -1.54
N GLY A 251 -21.46 2.99 -1.16
CA GLY A 251 -21.34 1.82 -2.03
C GLY A 251 -19.91 1.47 -2.41
N GLN A 252 -18.90 1.86 -1.61
CA GLN A 252 -17.52 1.50 -1.93
C GLN A 252 -17.26 0.00 -1.67
N PRO A 253 -16.38 -0.64 -2.47
CA PRO A 253 -15.99 -2.02 -2.25
C PRO A 253 -15.21 -2.16 -0.94
N TRP A 254 -15.21 -3.36 -0.35
CA TRP A 254 -14.66 -3.62 0.99
C TRP A 254 -13.21 -3.15 1.16
N HIS A 255 -12.36 -3.34 0.14
CA HIS A 255 -10.96 -2.89 0.16
C HIS A 255 -10.83 -1.37 0.24
N ARG A 256 -11.70 -0.61 -0.42
CA ARG A 256 -11.74 0.86 -0.29
C ARG A 256 -12.37 1.31 1.01
N CYS A 257 -13.36 0.60 1.53
CA CYS A 257 -13.94 0.88 2.84
C CYS A 257 -12.88 0.80 3.95
N ARG A 258 -12.01 -0.22 3.91
CA ARG A 258 -10.88 -0.35 4.83
C ARG A 258 -9.90 0.83 4.72
N THR A 259 -9.58 1.25 3.49
CA THR A 259 -8.72 2.43 3.26
C THR A 259 -9.35 3.70 3.82
N ILE A 260 -10.60 3.99 3.51
CA ILE A 260 -11.28 5.23 3.93
C ILE A 260 -11.43 5.28 5.45
N ALA A 261 -11.81 4.16 6.08
CA ALA A 261 -11.86 4.03 7.54
C ALA A 261 -10.53 4.42 8.18
N LEU A 262 -9.45 3.86 7.64
CA LEU A 262 -8.12 4.07 8.17
C LEU A 262 -7.62 5.51 7.94
N GLU A 263 -7.83 6.09 6.76
CA GLU A 263 -7.50 7.50 6.50
C GLU A 263 -8.30 8.46 7.39
N THR A 264 -9.55 8.12 7.74
CA THR A 264 -10.41 8.98 8.57
C THR A 264 -9.92 9.05 10.01
N GLY A 265 -9.65 7.89 10.63
CA GLY A 265 -9.28 7.84 12.03
C GLY A 265 -7.78 8.04 12.31
N PHE A 266 -6.91 7.85 11.32
CA PHE A 266 -5.47 8.01 11.49
C PHE A 266 -5.03 9.44 11.16
N GLN A 267 -4.82 10.26 12.19
CA GLN A 267 -4.57 11.69 12.06
C GLN A 267 -3.08 12.05 12.15
N ASN A 268 -2.71 13.21 11.60
CA ASN A 268 -1.37 13.76 11.73
C ASN A 268 -1.17 14.42 13.11
N SER A 269 -0.95 13.61 14.13
CA SER A 269 -0.71 14.08 15.51
C SER A 269 0.56 14.93 15.67
N GLN A 270 1.52 14.76 14.75
CA GLN A 270 2.74 15.56 14.72
C GLN A 270 2.46 17.02 14.37
N LEU A 271 1.61 17.25 13.36
CA LEU A 271 1.15 18.58 13.00
C LEU A 271 0.37 19.22 14.15
N CYS A 272 -0.54 18.48 14.79
CA CYS A 272 -1.30 18.95 15.95
C CYS A 272 -0.41 19.42 17.11
N SER A 273 0.53 18.57 17.54
CA SER A 273 1.44 18.86 18.65
C SER A 273 2.26 20.12 18.38
N THR A 274 2.67 20.30 17.13
CA THR A 274 3.45 21.45 16.72
C THR A 274 2.63 22.75 16.72
N ILE A 275 1.41 22.73 16.18
CA ILE A 275 0.54 23.91 16.21
C ILE A 275 0.26 24.33 17.65
N ILE A 276 -0.01 23.36 18.52
CA ILE A 276 -0.21 23.62 19.95
C ILE A 276 1.03 24.32 20.53
N GLN A 277 2.22 23.75 20.33
CA GLN A 277 3.48 24.32 20.84
C GLN A 277 3.81 25.73 20.33
N LEU A 278 3.50 26.04 19.08
CA LEU A 278 3.84 27.34 18.49
C LEU A 278 2.77 28.42 18.70
N SER A 279 1.52 28.02 18.96
CA SER A 279 0.39 28.96 19.02
C SER A 279 -0.02 29.32 20.44
N PHE A 280 0.32 28.51 21.44
CA PHE A 280 -0.14 28.65 22.82
C PHE A 280 1.01 28.94 23.80
N SER A 281 0.69 29.60 24.90
CA SER A 281 1.64 29.96 25.95
C SER A 281 2.06 28.75 26.80
N SER A 282 3.22 28.82 27.45
CA SER A 282 3.76 27.71 28.26
C SER A 282 2.77 27.18 29.31
N SER A 283 1.96 28.05 29.92
CA SER A 283 0.93 27.66 30.91
C SER A 283 -0.25 26.89 30.31
N GLU A 284 -0.60 27.18 29.05
CA GLU A 284 -1.67 26.47 28.34
C GLU A 284 -1.16 25.13 27.80
N LEU A 285 0.12 25.06 27.40
CA LEU A 285 0.76 23.83 26.95
C LEU A 285 0.71 22.73 28.02
N GLU A 286 0.83 23.09 29.31
CA GLU A 286 0.72 22.15 30.42
C GLU A 286 -0.61 21.38 30.43
N VAL A 287 -1.72 21.93 29.92
CA VAL A 287 -3.03 21.26 29.92
C VAL A 287 -3.43 20.68 28.55
N MET A 288 -2.76 21.10 27.47
CA MET A 288 -3.07 20.66 26.10
C MET A 288 -2.20 19.52 25.61
N PHE A 289 -0.93 19.47 26.04
CA PHE A 289 0.10 18.69 25.39
C PHE A 289 -0.08 17.17 25.54
N SER A 290 -0.77 16.72 26.59
CA SER A 290 -1.06 15.30 26.81
C SER A 290 -2.00 14.71 25.75
N PHE A 291 -2.93 15.48 25.21
CA PHE A 291 -3.97 14.95 24.31
C PHE A 291 -3.43 14.39 22.98
N PRO A 292 -2.59 15.10 22.20
CA PRO A 292 -2.00 14.56 20.98
C PRO A 292 -1.19 13.27 21.20
N LEU A 293 -0.55 13.12 22.36
CA LEU A 293 0.20 11.90 22.70
C LEU A 293 -0.73 10.72 22.96
N ILE A 294 -1.80 10.93 23.75
CA ILE A 294 -2.82 9.91 24.02
C ILE A 294 -3.45 9.46 22.69
N TYR A 295 -3.86 10.41 21.85
CA TYR A 295 -4.43 10.11 20.53
C TYR A 295 -3.45 9.31 19.66
N SER A 296 -2.17 9.69 19.64
CA SER A 296 -1.12 8.99 18.87
C SER A 296 -0.95 7.53 19.27
N ILE A 297 -1.03 7.23 20.57
CA ILE A 297 -0.93 5.86 21.08
C ILE A 297 -2.18 5.08 20.67
N PHE A 298 -3.37 5.61 20.95
CA PHE A 298 -4.61 4.87 20.70
C PHE A 298 -4.97 4.74 19.22
N GLN A 299 -4.60 5.69 18.35
CA GLN A 299 -4.76 5.51 16.90
C GLN A 299 -3.90 4.35 16.38
N LEU A 300 -2.70 4.13 16.95
CA LEU A 300 -1.85 3.00 16.58
C LEU A 300 -2.44 1.68 17.10
N VAL A 301 -2.96 1.68 18.33
CA VAL A 301 -3.68 0.52 18.88
C VAL A 301 -4.89 0.20 18.00
N ALA A 302 -5.71 1.17 17.64
CA ALA A 302 -6.87 1.00 16.77
C ALA A 302 -6.48 0.44 15.39
N ALA A 303 -5.41 0.96 14.80
CA ALA A 303 -4.85 0.49 13.54
C ALA A 303 -4.40 -0.98 13.63
N VAL A 304 -3.62 -1.35 14.66
CA VAL A 304 -3.14 -2.73 14.87
C VAL A 304 -4.29 -3.68 15.17
N MET A 305 -5.27 -3.28 15.98
CA MET A 305 -6.46 -4.09 16.24
C MET A 305 -7.29 -4.30 14.97
N SER A 306 -7.37 -3.30 14.10
CA SER A 306 -8.05 -3.43 12.80
C SER A 306 -7.34 -4.45 11.91
N VAL A 307 -6.00 -4.42 11.86
CA VAL A 307 -5.20 -5.43 11.13
C VAL A 307 -5.39 -6.82 11.73
N GLY A 308 -5.32 -6.95 13.06
CA GLY A 308 -5.53 -8.21 13.76
C GLY A 308 -6.91 -8.80 13.48
N SER A 309 -7.95 -7.98 13.57
CA SER A 309 -9.34 -8.36 13.29
C SER A 309 -9.52 -8.80 11.85
N TYR A 310 -8.93 -8.08 10.88
CA TYR A 310 -8.98 -8.45 9.47
C TYR A 310 -8.26 -9.78 9.19
N ARG A 311 -7.08 -9.99 9.77
CA ARG A 311 -6.34 -11.25 9.63
C ARG A 311 -7.08 -12.42 10.26
N LEU A 312 -7.72 -12.19 11.40
CA LEU A 312 -8.54 -13.19 12.08
C LEU A 312 -9.79 -13.53 11.25
N TYR A 313 -10.46 -12.51 10.70
CA TYR A 313 -11.57 -12.67 9.78
C TYR A 313 -11.15 -13.48 8.54
N LYS A 314 -10.02 -13.14 7.90
CA LYS A 314 -9.49 -13.89 6.75
C LYS A 314 -9.19 -15.35 7.09
N ARG A 315 -8.72 -15.62 8.32
CA ARG A 315 -8.45 -16.98 8.80
C ARG A 315 -9.73 -17.79 9.07
N PHE A 316 -10.79 -17.18 9.57
CA PHE A 316 -12.05 -17.87 9.87
C PHE A 316 -13.02 -17.95 8.69
N CYS A 317 -13.07 -16.91 7.85
CA CYS A 317 -14.03 -16.77 6.74
C CYS A 317 -13.42 -17.07 5.35
N GLY A 318 -12.10 -17.33 5.25
CA GLY A 318 -11.39 -17.62 4.00
C GLY A 318 -11.75 -18.94 3.30
N ARG A 319 -12.83 -19.61 3.71
CA ARG A 319 -13.40 -20.77 3.00
C ARG A 319 -14.56 -20.44 2.06
N GLY A 320 -15.04 -19.19 1.98
CA GLY A 320 -16.21 -18.86 1.14
C GLY A 320 -16.26 -17.45 0.58
N LEU A 321 -15.14 -16.74 0.45
CA LEU A 321 -15.15 -15.30 0.13
C LEU A 321 -14.17 -14.93 -0.99
N ALA A 322 -14.08 -15.73 -2.04
CA ALA A 322 -13.42 -15.32 -3.29
C ALA A 322 -14.34 -14.45 -4.18
N ASP A 323 -15.66 -14.50 -3.94
CA ASP A 323 -16.66 -13.90 -4.86
C ASP A 323 -17.19 -12.52 -4.43
N ALA A 324 -16.84 -12.02 -3.24
CA ALA A 324 -17.42 -10.77 -2.70
C ALA A 324 -16.55 -9.50 -2.90
N ASP A 325 -15.31 -9.65 -3.37
CA ASP A 325 -14.36 -8.55 -3.54
C ASP A 325 -14.29 -8.03 -5.00
N SER A 326 -15.08 -8.58 -5.92
CA SER A 326 -15.08 -8.24 -7.36
C SER A 326 -16.29 -7.43 -7.87
N GLU A 327 -17.14 -6.88 -7.00
CA GLU A 327 -18.26 -6.04 -7.44
C GLU A 327 -17.77 -4.63 -7.87
N ASP A 328 -17.40 -4.49 -9.15
CA ASP A 328 -17.40 -3.20 -9.84
C ASP A 328 -18.84 -2.84 -10.27
N PRO A 329 -19.23 -1.54 -10.27
CA PRO A 329 -20.58 -1.12 -10.66
C PRO A 329 -20.84 -1.37 -12.16
N PRO A 330 -22.08 -1.71 -12.57
CA PRO A 330 -22.39 -1.91 -13.98
C PRO A 330 -22.29 -0.58 -14.73
N LEU A 331 -21.50 -0.55 -15.80
CA LEU A 331 -21.62 0.48 -16.82
C LEU A 331 -22.87 0.17 -17.66
N GLU A 332 -23.72 1.18 -17.79
CA GLU A 332 -24.88 1.18 -18.69
C GLU A 332 -24.48 0.69 -20.08
N ALA A 333 -25.13 -0.39 -20.54
CA ALA A 333 -25.15 -0.82 -21.92
C ALA A 333 -26.58 -1.20 -22.26
N ASP A 334 -27.06 -0.60 -23.34
CA ASP A 334 -28.40 -0.69 -23.91
C ASP A 334 -28.91 -2.13 -24.15
N ASP A 335 -30.24 -2.21 -24.13
CA ASP A 335 -31.15 -3.32 -24.43
C ASP A 335 -30.64 -4.43 -25.37
N ALA A 336 -30.64 -5.67 -24.85
CA ALA A 336 -30.95 -6.89 -25.63
C ALA A 336 -31.39 -8.06 -24.70
N ASP A 337 -32.69 -8.35 -24.75
CA ASP A 337 -33.47 -9.59 -24.50
C ASP A 337 -32.93 -10.70 -23.55
N PRO A 338 -33.64 -11.06 -22.46
CA PRO A 338 -33.22 -12.08 -21.51
C PRO A 338 -33.87 -13.45 -21.78
N THR A 339 -33.31 -14.28 -22.66
CA THR A 339 -33.61 -15.71 -22.67
C THR A 339 -32.43 -16.55 -23.18
N LYS A 340 -31.59 -17.06 -22.25
CA LYS A 340 -31.03 -18.42 -22.25
C LYS A 340 -30.01 -18.65 -21.12
N GLU A 341 -30.43 -19.55 -20.22
CA GLU A 341 -29.63 -20.61 -19.59
C GLU A 341 -28.44 -20.23 -18.67
N LYS A 342 -28.73 -20.41 -17.37
CA LYS A 342 -27.80 -20.86 -16.32
C LYS A 342 -27.30 -22.29 -16.62
N GLU A 343 -26.18 -22.66 -16.00
CA GLU A 343 -25.32 -23.87 -16.21
C GLU A 343 -24.20 -23.58 -17.22
N TYR A 344 -22.91 -23.60 -16.90
CA TYR A 344 -22.16 -24.58 -16.11
C TYR A 344 -21.00 -23.93 -15.34
N ALA A 345 -20.94 -24.14 -14.03
CA ALA A 345 -19.68 -24.13 -13.29
C ALA A 345 -19.66 -25.43 -12.48
N LEU A 346 -19.18 -26.50 -13.11
CA LEU A 346 -18.81 -27.72 -12.40
C LEU A 346 -17.52 -27.43 -11.64
N GLU A 347 -17.59 -27.46 -10.31
CA GLU A 347 -16.42 -27.65 -9.47
C GLU A 347 -15.72 -28.94 -9.93
N ASN A 348 -14.42 -28.87 -10.24
CA ASN A 348 -13.62 -30.06 -10.50
C ASN A 348 -13.45 -30.83 -9.18
N GLY A 349 -14.42 -31.70 -8.88
CA GLY A 349 -14.23 -32.81 -7.97
C GLY A 349 -13.04 -33.64 -8.45
N GLY A 350 -12.11 -33.93 -7.55
CA GLY A 350 -11.04 -34.88 -7.84
C GLY A 350 -11.64 -36.22 -8.28
N PHE A 351 -10.92 -36.94 -9.13
CA PHE A 351 -11.29 -38.28 -9.57
C PHE A 351 -11.57 -39.20 -8.37
N GLU A 352 -12.85 -39.40 -8.04
CA GLU A 352 -13.32 -40.54 -7.27
C GLU A 352 -13.68 -41.66 -8.25
N PHE A 353 -13.09 -42.83 -8.00
CA PHE A 353 -13.34 -44.04 -8.76
C PHE A 353 -14.54 -44.75 -8.13
N ASP A 354 -15.70 -44.69 -8.78
CA ASP A 354 -16.86 -45.50 -8.40
C ASP A 354 -16.67 -46.95 -8.89
N GLY A 355 -16.13 -47.77 -7.99
CA GLY A 355 -16.15 -49.22 -8.14
C GLY A 355 -17.39 -49.80 -7.46
N ASN A 356 -18.47 -50.00 -8.21
CA ASN A 356 -19.41 -51.08 -7.92
C ASN A 356 -20.29 -51.41 -9.14
N ASP A 357 -19.92 -52.43 -9.91
CA ASP A 357 -20.94 -53.38 -10.34
C ASP A 357 -20.38 -54.81 -10.36
N SER A 358 -21.25 -55.71 -9.95
CA SER A 358 -20.98 -57.07 -9.53
C SER A 358 -20.92 -58.05 -10.71
N SER A 359 -19.93 -58.95 -10.73
CA SER A 359 -20.12 -60.42 -10.75
C SER A 359 -18.89 -61.22 -11.22
N LYS A 360 -18.60 -62.27 -10.43
CA LYS A 360 -17.90 -63.54 -10.71
C LYS A 360 -16.34 -63.63 -10.74
N GLU A 361 -15.91 -64.41 -9.73
CA GLU A 361 -14.90 -65.49 -9.75
C GLU A 361 -13.40 -65.19 -9.52
N LYS A 362 -12.98 -65.58 -8.31
CA LYS A 362 -11.73 -66.24 -7.86
C LYS A 362 -10.51 -66.19 -8.82
N GLU A 363 -9.41 -65.59 -8.35
CA GLU A 363 -8.27 -66.34 -7.78
C GLU A 363 -7.22 -65.39 -7.17
N THR A 364 -6.60 -65.89 -6.11
CA THR A 364 -5.60 -65.26 -5.24
C THR A 364 -4.29 -64.91 -5.94
N SER A 365 -3.82 -63.67 -5.81
CA SER A 365 -2.40 -63.31 -5.88
C SER A 365 -2.16 -62.01 -5.09
N LYS A 366 -1.49 -62.13 -3.94
CA LYS A 366 -1.00 -61.01 -3.13
C LYS A 366 -0.01 -60.17 -3.97
N TYR A 367 -0.38 -58.94 -4.29
CA TYR A 367 0.58 -57.86 -4.52
C TYR A 367 0.26 -56.73 -3.54
N THR A 368 1.15 -56.58 -2.57
CA THR A 368 1.09 -55.52 -1.56
C THR A 368 1.46 -54.21 -2.23
N TYR A 369 0.48 -53.39 -2.60
CA TYR A 369 0.73 -52.00 -2.98
C TYR A 369 0.86 -51.16 -1.71
N THR A 370 2.09 -50.79 -1.39
CA THR A 370 2.38 -49.75 -0.40
C THR A 370 1.83 -48.42 -0.91
N HIS A 371 0.74 -47.95 -0.31
CA HIS A 371 0.24 -46.59 -0.45
C HIS A 371 1.32 -45.59 -0.02
N ALA A 372 2.02 -44.99 -0.98
CA ALA A 372 2.73 -43.74 -0.77
C ALA A 372 1.74 -42.59 -0.98
N SER A 373 1.28 -42.01 0.13
CA SER A 373 0.47 -40.80 0.14
C SER A 373 1.26 -39.61 -0.43
N SER A 374 0.97 -39.18 -1.66
CA SER A 374 1.39 -37.85 -2.16
C SER A 374 0.15 -36.99 -2.48
N ARG A 375 -0.55 -36.56 -1.43
CA ARG A 375 -1.56 -35.49 -1.54
C ARG A 375 -0.82 -34.17 -1.82
N ARG A 376 -0.94 -33.64 -3.03
CA ARG A 376 -0.60 -32.24 -3.32
C ARG A 376 -1.53 -31.32 -2.50
N ARG A 377 -0.97 -30.36 -1.75
CA ARG A 377 -1.71 -29.14 -1.36
C ARG A 377 -1.42 -28.11 -2.44
N GLY A 378 -2.45 -27.68 -3.16
CA GLY A 378 -2.32 -26.91 -4.40
C GLY A 378 -1.76 -25.51 -4.16
N ALA A 379 -0.85 -25.06 -5.03
CA ALA A 379 -0.54 -23.64 -5.18
C ALA A 379 -1.82 -22.92 -5.65
N LEU A 380 -2.18 -21.83 -4.97
CA LEU A 380 -3.45 -21.11 -5.14
C LEU A 380 -3.39 -20.07 -6.27
N TRP A 381 -2.19 -19.61 -6.68
CA TRP A 381 -2.03 -18.58 -7.70
C TRP A 381 -0.84 -18.80 -8.66
N VAL A 382 -1.11 -18.52 -9.93
CA VAL A 382 -0.22 -18.35 -11.12
C VAL A 382 0.96 -19.33 -11.21
N THR A 383 0.65 -20.56 -11.62
CA THR A 383 1.65 -21.50 -12.16
C THR A 383 1.56 -21.56 -13.68
N LYS A 384 2.69 -21.50 -14.40
CA LYS A 384 2.70 -21.88 -15.81
C LYS A 384 2.89 -23.38 -15.93
N MET A 385 2.10 -23.99 -16.79
CA MET A 385 2.17 -25.40 -17.12
C MET A 385 2.63 -25.54 -18.56
N VAL A 386 3.49 -26.51 -18.82
CA VAL A 386 3.93 -26.83 -20.18
C VAL A 386 3.79 -28.32 -20.41
N HIS A 387 3.19 -28.67 -21.54
CA HIS A 387 3.13 -30.04 -22.01
C HIS A 387 4.35 -30.35 -22.89
N TYR A 388 5.04 -31.44 -22.62
CA TYR A 388 6.11 -31.97 -23.45
C TYR A 388 6.16 -33.50 -23.33
N ASP A 389 6.17 -34.19 -24.47
CA ASP A 389 6.34 -35.65 -24.57
C ASP A 389 5.44 -36.47 -23.63
N GLY A 390 4.13 -36.19 -23.64
CA GLY A 390 3.14 -36.89 -22.82
C GLY A 390 3.17 -36.56 -21.31
N HIS A 391 4.00 -35.60 -20.92
CA HIS A 391 4.13 -35.13 -19.54
C HIS A 391 3.74 -33.65 -19.42
N VAL A 392 3.16 -33.28 -18.29
CA VAL A 392 2.89 -31.89 -17.93
C VAL A 392 3.88 -31.46 -16.85
N TYR A 393 4.64 -30.41 -17.13
CA TYR A 393 5.59 -29.82 -16.20
C TYR A 393 4.98 -28.59 -15.55
N VAL A 394 5.14 -28.48 -14.23
CA VAL A 394 4.64 -27.37 -13.42
C VAL A 394 5.79 -26.88 -12.55
N LEU A 395 6.09 -25.58 -12.63
CA LEU A 395 7.13 -24.95 -11.83
C LEU A 395 6.52 -23.85 -10.97
N GLY A 396 6.91 -23.81 -9.70
CA GLY A 396 6.64 -22.71 -8.78
C GLY A 396 5.16 -22.46 -8.48
N GLY A 397 4.82 -21.20 -8.18
CA GLY A 397 3.48 -20.76 -7.79
C GLY A 397 3.45 -20.11 -6.41
N ARG A 398 2.25 -19.82 -5.91
CA ARG A 398 2.05 -19.20 -4.59
C ARG A 398 1.00 -19.94 -3.77
N GLU A 399 1.36 -20.33 -2.55
CA GLU A 399 0.41 -20.79 -1.53
C GLU A 399 0.24 -19.69 -0.46
N ASN A 400 1.09 -19.68 0.58
CA ASN A 400 1.26 -18.55 1.50
C ASN A 400 2.54 -17.73 1.21
N SER A 401 3.53 -18.39 0.63
CA SER A 401 4.79 -17.84 0.10
C SER A 401 5.01 -18.38 -1.31
N CYS A 402 5.96 -17.82 -2.04
CA CYS A 402 6.36 -18.35 -3.34
C CYS A 402 7.01 -19.74 -3.16
N VAL A 403 6.69 -20.67 -4.05
CA VAL A 403 7.28 -22.03 -4.07
C VAL A 403 8.22 -22.16 -5.28
N LYS A 404 9.18 -23.09 -5.18
CA LYS A 404 10.26 -23.28 -6.17
C LYS A 404 10.34 -24.72 -6.70
N ASP A 405 9.37 -25.54 -6.35
CA ASP A 405 9.29 -26.95 -6.70
C ASP A 405 8.95 -27.12 -8.19
N LEU A 406 9.61 -28.11 -8.81
CA LEU A 406 9.36 -28.53 -10.18
C LEU A 406 8.71 -29.91 -10.14
N TRP A 407 7.49 -29.98 -10.66
CA TRP A 407 6.72 -31.22 -10.73
C TRP A 407 6.51 -31.65 -12.17
N ARG A 408 6.50 -32.96 -12.38
CA ARG A 408 6.13 -33.60 -13.63
C ARG A 408 4.94 -34.51 -13.39
N TYR A 409 3.91 -34.36 -14.19
CA TYR A 409 2.75 -35.23 -14.22
C TYR A 409 2.76 -36.08 -15.49
N SER A 410 2.68 -37.40 -15.34
CA SER A 410 2.49 -38.31 -16.47
C SER A 410 1.01 -38.39 -16.82
N VAL A 411 0.64 -37.94 -18.02
CA VAL A 411 -0.75 -37.99 -18.48
C VAL A 411 -1.20 -39.45 -18.72
N VAL A 412 -0.25 -40.32 -19.07
CA VAL A 412 -0.50 -41.75 -19.34
C VAL A 412 -0.66 -42.54 -18.04
N CYS A 413 0.22 -42.30 -17.06
CA CYS A 413 0.23 -43.06 -15.81
C CYS A 413 -0.65 -42.44 -14.71
N ASN A 414 -1.12 -41.20 -14.90
CA ASN A 414 -1.85 -40.41 -13.89
C ASN A 414 -1.05 -40.27 -12.58
N GLU A 415 0.26 -40.05 -12.68
CA GLU A 415 1.17 -39.96 -11.53
C GLU A 415 1.95 -38.65 -11.51
N TRP A 416 2.12 -38.09 -10.31
CA TRP A 416 2.96 -36.93 -10.06
C TRP A 416 4.34 -37.34 -9.56
N THR A 417 5.38 -36.75 -10.13
CA THR A 417 6.77 -36.93 -9.70
C THR A 417 7.39 -35.57 -9.43
N GLU A 418 7.94 -35.38 -8.23
CA GLU A 418 8.76 -34.20 -7.93
C GLU A 418 10.13 -34.37 -8.58
N LEU A 419 10.59 -33.35 -9.32
CA LEU A 419 11.92 -33.31 -9.91
C LEU A 419 12.86 -32.52 -8.99
N SER A 420 14.06 -33.05 -8.76
CA SER A 420 15.02 -32.44 -7.83
C SER A 420 15.47 -31.05 -8.28
N CYS A 421 15.10 -30.00 -7.54
CA CYS A 421 15.49 -28.61 -7.80
C CYS A 421 16.79 -28.18 -7.10
N ASN A 422 17.53 -29.11 -6.50
CA ASN A 422 18.64 -28.76 -5.61
C ASN A 422 19.94 -28.51 -6.42
N GLY A 423 20.25 -27.24 -6.67
CA GLY A 423 21.53 -26.82 -7.24
C GLY A 423 21.63 -25.30 -7.43
N GLU A 424 22.84 -24.75 -7.45
CA GLU A 424 23.09 -23.30 -7.64
C GLU A 424 22.55 -22.72 -8.95
N ALA A 425 22.26 -23.59 -9.94
CA ALA A 425 21.73 -23.20 -11.24
C ALA A 425 20.19 -23.17 -11.32
N ALA A 426 19.49 -23.62 -10.26
CA ALA A 426 18.03 -23.60 -10.21
C ALA A 426 17.49 -22.18 -10.05
N PRO A 427 16.29 -21.89 -10.57
CA PRO A 427 15.62 -20.62 -10.31
C PRO A 427 15.34 -20.44 -8.81
N GLU A 428 15.39 -19.18 -8.37
CA GLU A 428 14.88 -18.79 -7.05
C GLU A 428 13.35 -18.92 -7.02
N GLU A 429 12.69 -18.52 -5.93
CA GLU A 429 11.22 -18.59 -5.85
C GLU A 429 10.57 -17.69 -6.93
N LEU A 430 9.82 -18.27 -7.88
CA LEU A 430 9.26 -17.53 -9.03
C LEU A 430 7.72 -17.46 -9.00
N GLU A 431 7.20 -16.23 -9.04
CA GLU A 431 5.78 -15.95 -9.31
C GLU A 431 5.62 -15.24 -10.66
N GLU A 432 4.54 -15.54 -11.40
CA GLU A 432 4.20 -14.89 -12.69
C GLU A 432 5.31 -14.98 -13.77
N HIS A 433 6.11 -16.05 -13.74
CA HIS A 433 7.10 -16.37 -14.78
C HIS A 433 6.44 -16.96 -16.04
N SER A 434 7.22 -17.11 -17.12
CA SER A 434 6.83 -17.92 -18.28
C SER A 434 7.72 -19.15 -18.40
N MET A 435 7.14 -20.26 -18.87
CA MET A 435 7.87 -21.49 -19.16
C MET A 435 7.47 -21.99 -20.54
N VAL A 436 8.44 -22.44 -21.33
CA VAL A 436 8.22 -23.08 -22.64
C VAL A 436 9.10 -24.32 -22.76
N ALA A 437 8.67 -25.31 -23.55
CA ALA A 437 9.44 -26.52 -23.83
C ALA A 437 9.90 -26.51 -25.29
N TYR A 438 11.16 -26.87 -25.51
CA TYR A 438 11.74 -27.01 -26.85
C TYR A 438 12.85 -28.06 -26.81
N GLU A 439 12.82 -29.02 -27.74
CA GLU A 439 13.84 -30.07 -27.93
C GLU A 439 14.39 -30.75 -26.65
N GLY A 440 13.51 -31.09 -25.70
CA GLY A 440 13.89 -31.81 -24.48
C GLY A 440 14.41 -30.91 -23.36
N PHE A 441 14.28 -29.59 -23.53
CA PHE A 441 14.63 -28.59 -22.52
C PHE A 441 13.39 -27.77 -22.13
N LEU A 442 13.32 -27.38 -20.85
CA LEU A 442 12.40 -26.36 -20.37
C LEU A 442 13.14 -25.04 -20.22
N TYR A 443 12.62 -24.00 -20.86
CA TYR A 443 13.13 -22.64 -20.77
C TYR A 443 12.19 -21.83 -19.90
N VAL A 444 12.72 -21.29 -18.82
CA VAL A 444 11.98 -20.49 -17.83
C VAL A 444 12.50 -19.07 -17.89
N PHE A 445 11.62 -18.11 -18.12
CA PHE A 445 11.97 -16.71 -18.20
C PHE A 445 11.14 -15.86 -17.25
N GLY A 446 11.82 -14.92 -16.58
CA GLY A 446 11.23 -13.90 -15.75
C GLY A 446 10.60 -14.41 -14.43
N GLY A 447 9.69 -13.60 -13.88
CA GLY A 447 9.13 -13.78 -12.53
C GLY A 447 9.86 -12.91 -11.49
N MET A 448 9.12 -12.46 -10.46
CA MET A 448 9.66 -11.61 -9.39
C MET A 448 9.47 -12.23 -8.01
N LEU A 449 10.49 -12.05 -7.15
CA LEU A 449 10.44 -12.31 -5.72
C LEU A 449 9.66 -11.19 -5.01
N ASP A 450 9.02 -11.53 -3.89
CA ASP A 450 8.46 -10.55 -2.97
C ASP A 450 9.64 -9.73 -2.35
N SER A 451 9.64 -8.42 -2.55
CA SER A 451 10.62 -7.42 -2.08
C SER A 451 11.96 -7.23 -2.83
N ALA A 452 12.36 -5.96 -2.83
CA ALA A 452 13.49 -5.33 -3.50
C ALA A 452 14.79 -6.17 -3.54
N TYR A 453 15.46 -6.14 -4.70
CA TYR A 453 16.77 -6.74 -5.05
C TYR A 453 16.74 -8.10 -5.75
N THR A 454 16.46 -8.11 -7.05
CA THR A 454 17.01 -9.15 -7.94
C THR A 454 18.42 -8.74 -8.38
N LYS A 455 19.42 -9.56 -8.03
CA LYS A 455 20.86 -9.29 -8.26
C LYS A 455 21.32 -9.64 -9.69
N TYR A 456 20.50 -10.36 -10.45
CA TYR A 456 20.85 -10.89 -11.78
C TYR A 456 20.33 -10.03 -12.93
N LYS A 457 21.19 -9.76 -13.91
CA LYS A 457 20.86 -8.98 -15.12
C LYS A 457 20.08 -9.76 -16.18
N CYS A 458 20.06 -11.10 -16.11
CA CYS A 458 19.32 -11.97 -17.03
C CYS A 458 18.57 -13.05 -16.23
N ALA A 459 17.26 -13.15 -16.41
CA ALA A 459 16.36 -14.05 -15.69
C ALA A 459 15.91 -15.21 -16.61
N LEU A 460 16.87 -15.90 -17.24
CA LEU A 460 16.61 -17.08 -18.05
C LEU A 460 17.24 -18.29 -17.37
N TRP A 461 16.46 -19.35 -17.19
CA TRP A 461 16.90 -20.64 -16.66
C TRP A 461 16.54 -21.74 -17.65
N VAL A 462 17.41 -22.74 -17.77
CA VAL A 462 17.21 -23.88 -18.68
C VAL A 462 17.34 -25.18 -17.89
N PHE A 463 16.32 -26.03 -18.01
CA PHE A 463 16.27 -27.33 -17.37
C PHE A 463 16.36 -28.43 -18.44
N ASP A 464 17.35 -29.29 -18.32
CA ASP A 464 17.52 -30.47 -19.17
C ASP A 464 16.62 -31.60 -18.64
N ILE A 465 15.58 -31.97 -19.41
CA ILE A 465 14.59 -32.97 -19.00
C ILE A 465 15.22 -34.36 -18.92
N GLY A 466 16.12 -34.70 -19.85
CA GLY A 466 16.77 -36.00 -19.91
C GLY A 466 17.76 -36.22 -18.76
N LYS A 467 18.53 -35.18 -18.41
CA LYS A 467 19.48 -35.22 -17.29
C LYS A 467 18.87 -34.83 -15.94
N GLN A 468 17.62 -34.36 -15.93
CA GLN A 468 16.92 -33.80 -14.77
C GLN A 468 17.76 -32.78 -14.00
N LYS A 469 18.39 -31.84 -14.73
CA LYS A 469 19.33 -30.88 -14.13
C LYS A 469 19.22 -29.50 -14.77
N TRP A 470 19.29 -28.49 -13.91
CA TRP A 470 19.43 -27.10 -14.34
C TRP A 470 20.80 -26.86 -14.94
N THR A 471 20.83 -26.29 -16.14
CA THR A 471 22.07 -25.88 -16.80
C THR A 471 22.37 -24.41 -16.46
N PRO A 472 23.60 -24.08 -16.04
CA PRO A 472 23.96 -22.70 -15.75
C PRO A 472 23.94 -21.87 -17.03
N CYS A 473 23.13 -20.82 -17.06
CA CYS A 473 23.11 -19.86 -18.17
C CYS A 473 24.39 -19.02 -18.16
N GLN A 474 25.45 -19.53 -18.81
CA GLN A 474 26.69 -18.78 -19.03
C GLN A 474 26.51 -17.70 -20.09
N GLY A 475 25.98 -16.54 -19.69
CA GLY A 475 26.27 -15.31 -20.40
C GLY A 475 27.72 -14.92 -20.11
N LYS A 476 28.69 -15.30 -20.97
CA LYS A 476 30.04 -14.71 -20.92
C LYS A 476 29.89 -13.20 -21.05
N THR A 477 29.98 -12.50 -19.92
CA THR A 477 30.01 -11.04 -19.82
C THR A 477 31.36 -10.54 -20.31
N SER A 478 31.52 -10.49 -21.63
CA SER A 478 32.70 -9.89 -22.26
C SER A 478 32.39 -9.37 -23.66
N SER A 479 31.28 -8.63 -23.82
CA SER A 479 31.12 -7.66 -24.91
C SER A 479 30.16 -6.53 -24.53
N PRO A 480 30.39 -5.25 -24.94
CA PRO A 480 29.63 -4.10 -24.44
C PRO A 480 28.26 -3.88 -25.12
N GLN A 481 27.80 -4.77 -26.01
CA GLN A 481 26.66 -4.49 -26.91
C GLN A 481 25.73 -5.69 -27.17
N ARG A 482 25.40 -6.50 -26.15
CA ARG A 482 24.23 -7.42 -26.25
C ARG A 482 23.04 -6.85 -25.50
N GLN A 483 22.03 -6.37 -26.24
CA GLN A 483 20.73 -6.02 -25.70
C GLN A 483 19.99 -7.31 -25.30
N MET A 484 19.48 -7.37 -24.08
CA MET A 484 18.72 -8.50 -23.55
C MET A 484 17.49 -7.99 -22.79
N PRO A 485 16.39 -8.75 -22.72
CA PRO A 485 15.23 -8.35 -21.97
C PRO A 485 15.56 -8.27 -20.48
N THR A 486 15.08 -7.21 -19.86
CA THR A 486 15.09 -7.06 -18.39
C THR A 486 14.09 -8.03 -17.75
N ASN A 487 14.39 -8.44 -16.51
CA ASN A 487 13.48 -9.25 -15.71
C ASN A 487 12.10 -8.59 -15.61
N ARG A 488 11.04 -9.41 -15.65
CA ARG A 488 9.65 -8.96 -15.75
C ARG A 488 8.67 -10.03 -15.29
N LYS A 489 7.48 -9.61 -14.88
CA LYS A 489 6.38 -10.51 -14.49
C LYS A 489 5.12 -10.31 -15.33
N GLY A 490 4.24 -11.31 -15.37
CA GLY A 490 2.97 -11.24 -16.10
C GLY A 490 3.15 -11.06 -17.61
N HIS A 491 4.27 -11.53 -18.16
CA HIS A 491 4.50 -11.57 -19.60
C HIS A 491 4.01 -12.90 -20.17
N SER A 492 3.84 -12.96 -21.49
CA SER A 492 3.63 -14.22 -22.19
C SER A 492 4.88 -14.61 -22.96
N ALA A 493 5.18 -15.90 -22.96
CA ALA A 493 6.17 -16.48 -23.84
C ALA A 493 5.61 -17.67 -24.60
N VAL A 494 6.01 -17.80 -25.87
CA VAL A 494 5.56 -18.86 -26.77
C VAL A 494 6.70 -19.30 -27.68
N VAL A 495 6.61 -20.50 -28.25
CA VAL A 495 7.59 -21.03 -29.20
C VAL A 495 7.06 -20.91 -30.62
N VAL A 496 7.84 -20.29 -31.51
CA VAL A 496 7.56 -20.21 -32.95
C VAL A 496 8.84 -20.57 -33.71
N GLY A 497 8.80 -21.65 -34.48
CA GLY A 497 10.00 -22.19 -35.14
C GLY A 497 11.08 -22.60 -34.10
N SER A 498 12.32 -22.15 -34.33
CA SER A 498 13.47 -22.35 -33.41
C SER A 498 13.69 -21.17 -32.44
N ALA A 499 12.64 -20.41 -32.14
CA ALA A 499 12.74 -19.25 -31.25
C ALA A 499 11.63 -19.16 -30.19
N MET A 500 12.01 -18.66 -29.02
CA MET A 500 11.09 -18.24 -27.96
C MET A 500 10.75 -16.76 -28.12
N LEU A 501 9.47 -16.46 -28.29
CA LEU A 501 8.96 -15.11 -28.39
C LEU A 501 8.39 -14.66 -27.04
N VAL A 502 8.79 -13.48 -26.57
CA VAL A 502 8.36 -12.91 -25.29
C VAL A 502 7.75 -11.54 -25.51
N TYR A 503 6.49 -11.36 -25.11
CA TYR A 503 5.77 -10.10 -25.26
C TYR A 503 5.34 -9.50 -23.91
N GLY A 504 5.52 -8.19 -23.80
CA GLY A 504 4.96 -7.37 -22.73
C GLY A 504 5.49 -7.71 -21.34
N GLY A 505 4.63 -7.61 -20.32
CA GLY A 505 4.97 -7.81 -18.91
C GLY A 505 5.21 -6.52 -18.14
N LEU A 506 5.20 -6.63 -16.82
CA LEU A 506 5.49 -5.53 -15.89
C LEU A 506 6.98 -5.51 -15.56
N VAL A 507 7.64 -4.39 -15.84
CA VAL A 507 9.07 -4.17 -15.60
C VAL A 507 9.21 -3.14 -14.48
N ASP A 508 9.35 -3.58 -13.23
CA ASP A 508 9.57 -2.76 -12.02
C ASP A 508 9.02 -1.31 -12.12
N MET A 509 9.92 -0.33 -12.00
CA MET A 509 9.62 1.10 -12.02
C MET A 509 9.23 1.65 -13.39
N LYS A 510 9.32 0.86 -14.47
CA LYS A 510 8.92 1.26 -15.83
C LYS A 510 7.45 0.97 -16.12
N GLY A 511 6.81 0.07 -15.36
CA GLY A 511 5.41 -0.32 -15.58
C GLY A 511 5.24 -1.34 -16.71
N SER A 512 4.05 -1.36 -17.34
CA SER A 512 3.74 -2.30 -18.41
C SER A 512 4.59 -2.01 -19.65
N SER A 513 5.23 -3.05 -20.17
CA SER A 513 6.08 -2.99 -21.35
C SER A 513 5.30 -3.42 -22.59
N GLN A 514 5.72 -2.91 -23.75
CA GLN A 514 5.31 -3.38 -25.09
C GLN A 514 6.49 -4.03 -25.83
N ASP A 515 7.58 -4.29 -25.11
CA ASP A 515 8.77 -4.89 -25.70
C ASP A 515 8.40 -6.26 -26.25
N PHE A 516 8.94 -6.57 -27.42
CA PHE A 516 8.76 -7.84 -28.06
C PHE A 516 10.12 -8.42 -28.37
N TRP A 517 10.47 -9.51 -27.70
CA TRP A 517 11.80 -10.12 -27.77
C TRP A 517 11.70 -11.51 -28.40
N SER A 518 12.75 -11.89 -29.12
CA SER A 518 12.97 -13.24 -29.61
C SER A 518 14.28 -13.76 -29.03
N LEU A 519 14.26 -14.97 -28.47
CA LEU A 519 15.43 -15.76 -28.12
C LEU A 519 15.54 -16.89 -29.13
N ASP A 520 16.62 -16.88 -29.89
CA ASP A 520 16.99 -17.97 -30.77
C ASP A 520 17.58 -19.13 -29.94
N PHE A 521 17.00 -20.33 -30.04
CA PHE A 521 17.39 -21.48 -29.21
C PHE A 521 18.75 -22.07 -29.60
N ASP A 522 19.14 -21.99 -30.87
CA ASP A 522 20.39 -22.54 -31.40
C ASP A 522 21.59 -21.71 -30.94
N THR A 523 21.47 -20.39 -31.03
CA THR A 523 22.53 -19.42 -30.73
C THR A 523 22.48 -18.89 -29.31
N MET A 524 21.35 -19.09 -28.61
CA MET A 524 21.04 -18.49 -27.30
C MET A 524 21.21 -16.97 -27.30
N THR A 525 20.78 -16.31 -28.38
CA THR A 525 20.87 -14.85 -28.55
C THR A 525 19.51 -14.18 -28.51
N TRP A 526 19.44 -13.08 -27.75
CA TRP A 526 18.26 -12.23 -27.69
C TRP A 526 18.29 -11.18 -28.81
N SER A 527 17.15 -10.99 -29.46
CA SER A 527 16.91 -9.93 -30.44
C SER A 527 15.60 -9.20 -30.09
N LEU A 528 15.62 -7.87 -30.21
CA LEU A 528 14.41 -7.06 -30.03
C LEU A 528 13.67 -7.01 -31.37
N LEU A 529 12.45 -7.53 -31.41
CA LEU A 529 11.59 -7.56 -32.60
C LEU A 529 10.83 -6.24 -32.84
N SER A 530 11.01 -5.21 -32.00
CA SER A 530 10.22 -3.98 -32.09
C SER A 530 11.06 -2.73 -32.38
N THR A 531 10.97 -2.28 -33.63
CA THR A 531 10.61 -0.89 -33.94
C THR A 531 9.46 -0.95 -34.95
N LEU A 532 8.23 -0.97 -34.45
CA LEU A 532 7.04 -0.76 -35.29
C LEU A 532 7.30 0.46 -36.19
N PRO A 533 7.19 0.35 -37.53
CA PRO A 533 7.14 1.53 -38.40
C PRO A 533 6.06 2.48 -37.85
N GLN A 534 6.31 3.80 -37.92
CA GLN A 534 5.55 4.88 -37.27
C GLN A 534 4.00 4.86 -37.44
N ASN A 535 3.45 3.97 -38.26
CA ASN A 535 2.02 3.82 -38.55
C ASN A 535 1.39 2.44 -38.25
N SER A 536 2.09 1.50 -37.60
CA SER A 536 1.51 0.17 -37.29
C SER A 536 0.96 0.09 -35.87
N LEU A 537 -0.35 -0.14 -35.75
CA LEU A 537 -1.03 -0.43 -34.48
C LEU A 537 -0.58 -1.82 -33.98
N GLY A 538 0.15 -1.86 -32.87
CA GLY A 538 0.40 -3.09 -32.11
C GLY A 538 -0.48 -3.20 -30.87
N PRO A 539 -0.40 -4.30 -30.11
CA PRO A 539 -1.13 -4.48 -28.85
C PRO A 539 -0.79 -3.41 -27.79
N GLY A 540 0.34 -2.71 -27.94
CA GLY A 540 0.78 -1.71 -26.97
C GLY A 540 1.13 -2.32 -25.61
N PRO A 541 1.43 -1.48 -24.61
CA PRO A 541 2.03 -1.95 -23.37
C PRO A 541 1.00 -2.67 -22.51
N ARG A 542 1.29 -3.92 -22.12
CA ARG A 542 0.38 -4.77 -21.34
C ARG A 542 1.10 -5.85 -20.53
N HIS A 543 0.45 -6.30 -19.46
CA HIS A 543 0.88 -7.42 -18.61
C HIS A 543 -0.34 -8.28 -18.24
N SER A 544 -0.11 -9.43 -17.63
CA SER A 544 -1.14 -10.42 -17.25
C SER A 544 -2.07 -10.79 -18.41
N HIS A 545 -1.53 -10.84 -19.63
CA HIS A 545 -2.23 -11.27 -20.84
C HIS A 545 -1.94 -12.74 -21.15
N SER A 546 -2.74 -13.32 -22.03
CA SER A 546 -2.52 -14.67 -22.55
C SER A 546 -2.02 -14.63 -23.98
N ALA A 547 -1.13 -15.56 -24.33
CA ALA A 547 -0.73 -15.77 -25.71
C ALA A 547 -0.63 -17.26 -26.04
N MET A 548 -0.84 -17.58 -27.31
CA MET A 548 -0.72 -18.93 -27.86
C MET A 548 -0.16 -18.89 -29.29
N VAL A 549 0.27 -20.03 -29.80
CA VAL A 549 0.77 -20.16 -31.17
C VAL A 549 -0.12 -21.09 -31.97
N TYR A 550 -0.39 -20.70 -33.22
CA TYR A 550 -1.09 -21.52 -34.20
C TYR A 550 -0.62 -21.13 -35.61
N GLN A 551 -0.22 -22.13 -36.42
CA GLN A 551 0.21 -21.95 -37.82
C GLN A 551 1.18 -20.77 -38.00
N ASP A 552 2.32 -20.81 -37.29
CA ASP A 552 3.39 -19.82 -37.30
C ASP A 552 3.00 -18.38 -36.90
N CYS A 553 1.82 -18.23 -36.31
CA CYS A 553 1.32 -16.96 -35.80
C CYS A 553 1.20 -17.00 -34.29
N MET A 554 1.58 -15.90 -33.64
CA MET A 554 1.34 -15.68 -32.21
C MET A 554 0.02 -14.93 -32.06
N TYR A 555 -0.88 -15.49 -31.27
CA TYR A 555 -2.15 -14.88 -30.90
C TYR A 555 -2.04 -14.36 -29.48
N LEU A 556 -2.51 -13.13 -29.26
CA LEU A 556 -2.47 -12.46 -27.96
C LEU A 556 -3.86 -11.94 -27.62
N PHE A 557 -4.32 -12.23 -26.40
CA PHE A 557 -5.62 -11.78 -25.92
C PHE A 557 -5.51 -11.11 -24.55
N GLY A 558 -6.16 -9.95 -24.45
CA GLY A 558 -6.45 -9.26 -23.21
C GLY A 558 -5.23 -8.76 -22.42
N GLY A 559 -5.34 -8.82 -21.09
CA GLY A 559 -4.38 -8.31 -20.12
C GLY A 559 -4.65 -6.89 -19.65
N LEU A 560 -3.69 -6.31 -18.93
CA LEU A 560 -3.79 -5.03 -18.25
C LEU A 560 -2.79 -4.01 -18.81
N LYS A 561 -3.29 -2.82 -19.16
CA LYS A 561 -2.49 -1.62 -19.46
C LYS A 561 -2.57 -0.68 -18.27
N GLY A 562 -1.59 -0.74 -17.37
CA GLY A 562 -1.74 -0.17 -16.03
C GLY A 562 -2.86 -0.89 -15.27
N LEU A 563 -3.92 -0.18 -14.88
CA LEU A 563 -5.10 -0.77 -14.21
C LEU A 563 -6.28 -1.01 -15.16
N ARG A 564 -6.10 -0.84 -16.49
CA ARG A 564 -7.18 -1.01 -17.47
C ARG A 564 -7.11 -2.36 -18.15
N GLU A 565 -8.18 -3.13 -18.03
CA GLU A 565 -8.39 -4.35 -18.82
C GLU A 565 -8.42 -4.04 -20.31
N GLN A 566 -7.76 -4.89 -21.08
CA GLN A 566 -7.82 -4.92 -22.52
C GLN A 566 -8.72 -6.08 -22.93
N ARG A 567 -9.60 -5.84 -23.90
CA ARG A 567 -10.53 -6.85 -24.45
C ARG A 567 -10.28 -7.08 -25.94
N ASP A 568 -9.06 -6.75 -26.37
CA ASP A 568 -8.65 -6.83 -27.76
C ASP A 568 -7.91 -8.14 -28.05
N PHE A 569 -8.11 -8.62 -29.28
CA PHE A 569 -7.50 -9.82 -29.79
C PHE A 569 -6.53 -9.46 -30.92
N TRP A 570 -5.31 -9.97 -30.81
CA TRP A 570 -4.21 -9.63 -31.70
C TRP A 570 -3.59 -10.88 -32.28
N LYS A 571 -3.19 -10.78 -33.54
CA LYS A 571 -2.43 -11.80 -34.26
C LYS A 571 -1.15 -11.18 -34.79
N TRP A 572 -0.03 -11.76 -34.42
CA TRP A 572 1.28 -11.51 -35.02
C TRP A 572 1.64 -12.64 -35.97
N ASN A 573 2.11 -12.30 -37.16
CA ASN A 573 2.53 -13.26 -38.17
C ASN A 573 4.05 -13.23 -38.33
N SER A 574 4.69 -14.39 -38.18
CA SER A 574 6.15 -14.53 -38.26
C SER A 574 6.71 -14.26 -39.66
N SER A 575 5.96 -14.53 -40.72
CA SER A 575 6.44 -14.37 -42.11
C SER A 575 6.60 -12.91 -42.50
N ASN A 576 5.72 -12.02 -42.02
CA ASN A 576 5.74 -10.60 -42.35
C ASN A 576 6.08 -9.70 -41.15
N GLN A 577 6.23 -10.27 -39.95
CA GLN A 577 6.56 -9.58 -38.70
C GLN A 577 5.54 -8.48 -38.31
N ILE A 578 4.28 -8.60 -38.73
CA ILE A 578 3.24 -7.59 -38.54
C ILE A 578 2.20 -8.06 -37.51
N TRP A 579 1.78 -7.11 -36.67
CA TRP A 579 0.61 -7.25 -35.80
C TRP A 579 -0.67 -6.84 -36.53
N SER A 580 -1.73 -7.63 -36.34
CA SER A 580 -3.07 -7.38 -36.87
C SER A 580 -4.09 -7.52 -35.74
N SER A 581 -5.01 -6.56 -35.63
CA SER A 581 -6.12 -6.67 -34.68
C SER A 581 -7.23 -7.51 -35.31
N LEU A 582 -7.67 -8.53 -34.57
CA LEU A 582 -8.81 -9.36 -34.93
C LEU A 582 -10.04 -8.73 -34.27
N ARG A 583 -10.93 -8.12 -35.07
CA ARG A 583 -12.19 -7.57 -34.56
C ARG A 583 -13.10 -8.72 -34.15
N THR A 584 -13.55 -8.70 -32.90
CA THR A 584 -14.76 -9.40 -32.48
C THR A 584 -15.96 -8.70 -33.12
N LYS A 585 -16.75 -9.45 -33.89
CA LYS A 585 -18.01 -8.95 -34.46
C LYS A 585 -19.06 -8.77 -33.38
#